data_AF-A0A4Y9XNL9-F1
#
_entry.id   AF-A0A4Y9XNL9-F1
#
_cell.length_a   1.000
_cell.length_b   1.000
_cell.length_c   1.000
_cell.angle_alpha   90.00
_cell.angle_beta   90.00
_cell.angle_gamma   90.00
#
_symmetry.space_group_name_H-M   'P 1'
#
loop_
_entity.id
_entity.type
_entity.pdbx_description
1 polymer ?
#
loop_
_entity_poly.entity_id
_entity_poly.type
_entity_poly.pdbx_seq_one_letter_code
_entity_poly.pdbx_strand_id
1 'polypeptide(L)'
;MTWVLGWPLYHSDAIKIAKKHNLVKDPNAHNYARIQAARLWVAQQVGVIPVLGCWVNDMPQVVYAAYVDYGNKPRPPRKLVREEMMSGKQHRRLKRAMPLKDFGWYQHNDPSCVLYNPSNGNGRALQSVTQYGH
;
A
#
# COMPACT_ATOMS: atom_id res chain seq x y z
N MET A 1 -10.45 10.09 4.82
CA MET A 1 -9.54 8.97 5.02
C MET A 1 -9.87 7.95 3.98
N THR A 2 -8.92 7.68 3.09
CA THR A 2 -9.09 6.74 1.97
C THR A 2 -9.12 5.32 2.52
N TRP A 3 -10.10 4.53 2.07
CA TRP A 3 -10.22 3.12 2.42
C TRP A 3 -9.82 2.25 1.25
N VAL A 4 -9.02 1.23 1.52
CA VAL A 4 -8.48 0.31 0.51
C VAL A 4 -8.94 -1.09 0.85
N LEU A 5 -9.73 -1.71 -0.03
CA LEU A 5 -10.08 -3.12 0.07
C LEU A 5 -9.07 -3.91 -0.74
N GLY A 6 -8.33 -4.83 -0.14
CA GLY A 6 -7.28 -5.53 -0.87
C GLY A 6 -6.49 -6.53 -0.04
N TRP A 7 -5.30 -6.84 -0.53
CA TRP A 7 -4.37 -7.78 0.10
C TRP A 7 -3.06 -7.06 0.46
N PRO A 8 -2.63 -7.13 1.73
CA PRO A 8 -1.34 -6.60 2.13
C PRO A 8 -0.21 -7.48 1.63
N LEU A 9 0.86 -6.86 1.14
CA LEU A 9 2.15 -7.53 0.93
C LEU A 9 3.01 -7.33 2.18
N TYR A 10 2.91 -8.28 3.10
CA TYR A 10 3.74 -8.32 4.29
C TYR A 10 5.23 -8.38 3.93
N HIS A 11 6.07 -7.71 4.73
CA HIS A 11 7.51 -7.68 4.53
C HIS A 11 8.13 -9.08 4.48
N SER A 12 7.64 -10.01 5.30
CA SER A 12 8.10 -11.40 5.33
C SER A 12 7.84 -12.14 4.01
N ASP A 13 6.67 -11.94 3.41
CA ASP A 13 6.32 -12.53 2.11
C ASP A 13 7.05 -11.82 0.97
N ALA A 14 7.24 -10.49 1.05
CA ALA A 14 8.06 -9.73 0.09
C ALA A 14 9.51 -10.23 0.05
N ILE A 15 10.14 -10.48 1.21
CA ILE A 15 11.50 -11.01 1.28
C ILE A 15 11.57 -12.40 0.64
N LYS A 16 10.58 -13.27 0.87
CA LYS A 16 10.51 -14.60 0.25
C LYS A 16 10.39 -14.51 -1.27
N ILE A 17 9.54 -13.61 -1.78
CA ILE A 17 9.40 -13.35 -3.22
C ILE A 17 10.74 -12.88 -3.80
N ALA A 18 11.41 -11.92 -3.16
CA ALA A 18 12.70 -11.40 -3.63
C ALA A 18 13.77 -12.48 -3.72
N LYS A 19 13.87 -13.35 -2.70
CA LYS A 19 14.82 -14.47 -2.70
C LYS A 19 14.46 -15.51 -3.77
N LYS A 20 13.18 -15.91 -3.86
CA LYS A 20 12.69 -16.90 -4.83
C LYS A 20 13.00 -16.51 -6.28
N HIS A 21 12.87 -15.22 -6.60
CA HIS A 21 13.05 -14.70 -7.95
C HIS A 21 14.43 -14.06 -8.17
N ASN A 22 15.36 -14.20 -7.21
CA ASN A 22 16.70 -13.61 -7.26
C ASN A 22 16.69 -12.12 -7.66
N LEU A 23 15.77 -11.33 -7.07
CA LEU A 23 15.52 -9.95 -7.47
C LEU A 23 16.63 -8.97 -7.05
N VAL A 24 17.49 -9.36 -6.11
CA VAL A 24 18.63 -8.59 -5.65
C VAL A 24 19.86 -9.50 -5.70
N LYS A 25 20.87 -9.10 -6.49
CA LYS A 25 22.07 -9.92 -6.75
C LYS A 25 22.99 -10.05 -5.53
N ASP A 26 23.00 -9.05 -4.67
CA ASP A 26 23.82 -9.06 -3.45
C ASP A 26 23.20 -10.00 -2.39
N PRO A 27 23.88 -11.10 -2.01
CA PRO A 27 23.40 -12.02 -0.98
C PRO A 27 23.32 -11.37 0.41
N ASN A 28 24.05 -10.29 0.65
CA ASN A 28 24.09 -9.56 1.92
C ASN A 28 23.18 -8.33 1.94
N ALA A 29 22.41 -8.10 0.87
CA ALA A 29 21.53 -6.95 0.78
C ALA A 29 20.61 -6.81 1.99
N HIS A 30 20.37 -5.58 2.43
CA HIS A 30 19.44 -5.32 3.53
C HIS A 30 18.01 -5.75 3.15
N ASN A 31 17.22 -6.18 4.14
CA ASN A 31 15.82 -6.61 3.92
C ASN A 31 14.97 -5.52 3.25
N TYR A 32 15.25 -4.25 3.54
CA TYR A 32 14.59 -3.12 2.90
C TYR A 32 14.72 -3.17 1.36
N ALA A 33 15.93 -3.39 0.83
CA ALA A 33 16.16 -3.48 -0.61
C ALA A 33 15.38 -4.65 -1.24
N ARG A 34 15.33 -5.80 -0.55
CA ARG A 34 14.55 -6.96 -1.00
C ARG A 34 13.05 -6.67 -1.02
N ILE A 35 12.53 -6.00 0.01
CA ILE A 35 11.11 -5.64 0.08
C ILE A 35 10.74 -4.70 -1.07
N GLN A 36 11.56 -3.68 -1.35
CA GLN A 36 11.30 -2.75 -2.46
C GLN A 36 11.38 -3.45 -3.83
N ALA A 37 12.37 -4.30 -4.04
CA ALA A 37 12.48 -5.09 -5.27
C ALA A 37 11.26 -6.00 -5.49
N ALA A 38 10.77 -6.67 -4.43
CA ALA A 38 9.57 -7.49 -4.50
C ALA A 38 8.31 -6.68 -4.81
N ARG A 39 8.13 -5.50 -4.20
CA ARG A 39 7.00 -4.60 -4.49
C ARG A 39 6.95 -4.22 -5.98
N LEU A 40 8.10 -3.83 -6.53
CA LEU A 40 8.22 -3.47 -7.94
C LEU A 40 7.94 -4.68 -8.84
N TRP A 41 8.51 -5.84 -8.52
CA TRP A 41 8.30 -7.06 -9.30
C TRP A 41 6.83 -7.49 -9.30
N VAL A 42 6.16 -7.51 -8.14
CA VAL A 42 4.73 -7.83 -8.06
C VAL A 42 3.90 -6.83 -8.88
N ALA A 43 4.19 -5.53 -8.79
CA ALA A 43 3.49 -4.53 -9.60
C ALA A 43 3.66 -4.79 -11.11
N GLN A 44 4.87 -5.15 -11.57
CA GLN A 44 5.13 -5.52 -12.96
C GLN A 44 4.36 -6.77 -13.40
N GLN A 45 4.21 -7.78 -12.53
CA GLN A 45 3.45 -9.00 -12.87
C GLN A 45 1.95 -8.73 -13.04
N VAL A 46 1.40 -7.79 -12.27
CA VAL A 46 -0.05 -7.56 -12.22
C VAL A 46 -0.51 -6.54 -13.26
N GLY A 47 0.34 -5.55 -13.56
CA GLY A 47 0.04 -4.41 -14.43
C GLY A 47 -0.47 -3.22 -13.63
N VAL A 48 -1.15 -2.27 -14.30
CA VAL A 48 -1.71 -1.08 -13.65
C VAL A 48 -2.81 -1.49 -12.67
N ILE A 49 -2.52 -1.42 -11.37
CA ILE A 49 -3.48 -1.54 -10.28
C ILE A 49 -3.15 -0.50 -9.19
N PRO A 50 -4.15 -0.01 -8.45
CA PRO A 50 -3.87 0.85 -7.31
C PRO A 50 -3.10 0.08 -6.23
N VAL A 51 -2.02 0.70 -5.74
CA VAL A 51 -1.15 0.16 -4.70
C VAL A 51 -0.94 1.28 -3.69
N LEU A 52 -1.39 1.10 -2.46
CA LEU A 52 -1.36 2.14 -1.43
C LEU A 52 -0.65 1.66 -0.16
N GLY A 53 0.03 2.57 0.52
CA GLY A 53 0.55 2.32 1.86
C GLY A 53 -0.58 2.40 2.88
N CYS A 54 -0.85 1.34 3.63
CA CYS A 54 -1.92 1.30 4.62
C CYS A 54 -1.40 0.80 5.98
N TRP A 55 -2.09 1.19 7.04
CA TRP A 55 -1.86 0.63 8.37
C TRP A 55 -2.47 -0.77 8.45
N VAL A 56 -1.62 -1.75 8.77
CA VAL A 56 -1.99 -3.15 8.99
C VAL A 56 -1.37 -3.58 10.30
N ASN A 57 -2.18 -3.78 11.34
CA ASN A 57 -1.72 -4.09 12.70
C ASN A 57 -0.61 -3.12 13.17
N ASP A 58 -0.90 -1.81 13.09
CA ASP A 58 0.01 -0.71 13.48
C ASP A 58 1.35 -0.64 12.72
N MET A 59 1.47 -1.37 11.60
CA MET A 59 2.64 -1.32 10.73
C MET A 59 2.27 -0.86 9.32
N PRO A 60 3.08 0.01 8.69
CA PRO A 60 2.85 0.42 7.31
C PRO A 60 3.16 -0.73 6.34
N GLN A 61 2.13 -1.20 5.64
CA GLN A 61 2.24 -2.21 4.59
C GLN A 61 1.76 -1.66 3.25
N VAL A 62 2.26 -2.25 2.17
CA VAL A 62 1.70 -1.99 0.85
C VAL A 62 0.49 -2.89 0.66
N VAL A 63 -0.65 -2.32 0.27
CA VAL A 63 -1.88 -3.06 -0.06
C VAL A 63 -2.14 -2.96 -1.56
N TYR A 64 -2.27 -4.11 -2.21
CA TYR A 64 -2.70 -4.20 -3.60
C TYR A 64 -4.22 -4.18 -3.64
N ALA A 65 -4.79 -3.10 -4.17
CA ALA A 65 -6.21 -2.79 -4.02
C ALA A 65 -7.08 -3.57 -5.00
N ALA A 66 -8.07 -4.30 -4.48
CA ALA A 66 -9.23 -4.74 -5.23
C ALA A 66 -10.21 -3.60 -5.48
N TYR A 67 -10.27 -2.62 -4.58
CA TYR A 67 -11.12 -1.44 -4.65
C TYR A 67 -10.54 -0.32 -3.77
N VAL A 68 -10.72 0.95 -4.16
CA VAL A 68 -10.32 2.12 -3.39
C VAL A 68 -11.49 3.08 -3.25
N ASP A 69 -11.88 3.40 -2.01
CA ASP A 69 -12.79 4.51 -1.71
C ASP A 69 -11.96 5.75 -1.38
N TYR A 70 -11.88 6.68 -2.32
CA TYR A 70 -11.22 7.98 -2.13
C TYR A 70 -12.05 8.95 -1.28
N GLY A 71 -13.21 8.53 -0.77
CA GLY A 71 -14.04 9.34 0.11
C GLY A 71 -13.36 9.73 1.42
N ASN A 72 -13.88 10.79 2.06
CA ASN A 72 -13.46 11.19 3.40
C ASN A 72 -14.41 10.66 4.48
N LYS A 73 -14.44 9.33 4.69
CA LYS A 73 -15.36 8.69 5.65
C LYS A 73 -14.62 8.02 6.81
N PRO A 74 -15.20 8.03 8.03
CA PRO A 74 -14.59 7.38 9.20
C PRO A 74 -14.69 5.85 9.18
N ARG A 75 -15.48 5.27 8.27
CA ARG A 75 -15.71 3.83 8.16
C ARG A 75 -15.64 3.41 6.69
N PRO A 76 -15.23 2.15 6.40
CA PRO A 76 -15.21 1.65 5.03
C PRO A 76 -16.63 1.59 4.44
N PRO A 77 -16.77 1.69 3.11
CA PRO A 77 -18.06 1.66 2.46
C PRO A 77 -18.73 0.29 2.60
N ARG A 78 -20.07 0.30 2.71
CA ARG A 78 -20.89 -0.93 2.77
C ARG A 78 -21.30 -1.46 1.40
N LYS A 79 -21.21 -0.61 0.36
CA LYS A 79 -21.58 -0.95 -1.03
C LYS A 79 -20.38 -0.65 -1.92
N LEU A 80 -20.10 -1.56 -2.84
CA LEU A 80 -19.02 -1.45 -3.81
C LEU A 80 -19.59 -1.04 -5.17
N VAL A 81 -18.89 -0.16 -5.87
CA VAL A 81 -19.15 0.14 -7.29
C VAL A 81 -18.39 -0.89 -8.11
N ARG A 82 -19.11 -1.73 -8.87
CA ARG A 82 -18.53 -2.92 -9.51
C ARG A 82 -17.55 -2.56 -10.63
N GLU A 83 -17.79 -1.44 -11.28
CA GLU A 83 -17.00 -0.89 -12.39
C GLU A 83 -15.61 -0.43 -11.93
N GLU A 84 -15.49 -0.02 -10.67
CA GLU A 84 -14.24 0.42 -10.04
C GLU A 84 -13.44 -0.75 -9.44
N MET A 85 -14.00 -1.96 -9.42
CA MET A 85 -13.30 -3.13 -8.90
C MET A 85 -12.19 -3.61 -9.84
N MET A 86 -11.15 -4.17 -9.23
CA MET A 86 -10.11 -4.90 -9.95
C MET A 86 -10.72 -5.96 -10.88
N SER A 87 -10.23 -6.00 -12.12
CA SER A 87 -10.64 -7.00 -13.10
C SER A 87 -10.23 -8.42 -12.68
N GLY A 88 -10.99 -9.43 -13.13
CA GLY A 88 -10.61 -10.83 -12.92
C GLY A 88 -9.23 -11.20 -13.49
N LYS A 89 -8.77 -10.50 -14.54
CA LYS A 89 -7.42 -10.68 -15.12
C LYS A 89 -6.34 -10.21 -14.15
N GLN A 90 -6.50 -9.04 -13.55
CA GLN A 90 -5.57 -8.52 -12.53
C GLN A 90 -5.57 -9.41 -11.29
N HIS A 91 -6.74 -9.84 -10.81
CA HIS A 91 -6.82 -10.75 -9.65
C HIS A 91 -6.07 -12.07 -9.90
N ARG A 92 -6.24 -12.69 -11.09
CA ARG A 92 -5.50 -13.91 -11.45
C ARG A 92 -3.99 -13.69 -11.52
N ARG A 93 -3.53 -12.52 -11.97
CA ARG A 93 -2.10 -12.18 -12.00
C ARG A 93 -1.55 -11.96 -10.59
N LEU A 94 -2.28 -11.24 -9.74
CA LEU A 94 -1.90 -10.99 -8.35
C LEU A 94 -1.75 -12.31 -7.58
N LYS A 95 -2.70 -13.23 -7.75
CA LYS A 95 -2.65 -14.57 -7.15
C LYS A 95 -1.40 -15.38 -7.54
N ARG A 96 -0.84 -15.14 -8.73
CA ARG A 96 0.40 -15.80 -9.18
C ARG A 96 1.66 -15.11 -8.64
N ALA A 97 1.57 -13.81 -8.36
CA ALA A 97 2.71 -12.99 -7.94
C ALA A 97 2.94 -13.00 -6.43
N MET A 98 1.88 -13.10 -5.62
CA MET A 98 1.98 -13.06 -4.16
C MET A 98 0.89 -13.90 -3.47
N PRO A 99 1.11 -14.32 -2.21
CA PRO A 99 0.05 -14.95 -1.42
C PRO A 99 -1.07 -13.95 -1.14
N LEU A 100 -2.31 -14.37 -1.36
CA LEU A 100 -3.51 -13.59 -1.05
C LEU A 100 -4.02 -13.97 0.34
N LYS A 101 -3.56 -13.27 1.37
CA LYS A 101 -3.96 -13.46 2.78
C LYS A 101 -4.67 -12.21 3.29
N ASP A 102 -5.47 -12.38 4.34
CA ASP A 102 -6.05 -11.27 5.09
C ASP A 102 -6.79 -10.27 4.19
N PHE A 103 -7.63 -10.75 3.28
CA PHE A 103 -8.41 -9.84 2.44
C PHE A 103 -9.33 -8.96 3.30
N GLY A 104 -9.20 -7.64 3.19
CA GLY A 104 -9.96 -6.76 4.06
C GLY A 104 -9.82 -5.28 3.74
N TRP A 105 -10.53 -4.47 4.53
CA TRP A 105 -10.46 -3.02 4.48
C TRP A 105 -9.30 -2.50 5.31
N TYR A 106 -8.50 -1.64 4.68
CA TYR A 106 -7.35 -1.02 5.27
C TYR A 106 -7.43 0.48 5.13
N GLN A 107 -6.93 1.16 6.16
CA GLN A 107 -6.92 2.60 6.19
C GLN A 107 -5.63 3.08 5.52
N HIS A 108 -5.77 3.76 4.38
CA HIS A 108 -4.68 4.54 3.83
C HIS A 108 -4.62 5.85 4.61
N ASN A 109 -3.50 6.07 5.27
CA ASN A 109 -3.19 7.36 5.86
C ASN A 109 -2.10 7.98 5.00
N ASP A 110 -2.42 9.06 4.31
CA ASP A 110 -1.42 9.89 3.65
C ASP A 110 -0.89 10.87 4.70
N PRO A 111 0.34 10.70 5.22
CA PRO A 111 0.92 11.66 6.16
C PRO A 111 1.15 13.05 5.53
N SER A 112 1.00 13.20 4.20
CA SER A 112 1.07 14.50 3.50
C SER A 112 -0.29 15.19 3.31
N CYS A 113 -1.40 14.58 3.75
CA CYS A 113 -2.73 15.20 3.77
C CYS A 113 -2.86 16.23 4.90
N VAL A 114 -2.03 17.27 4.89
CA VAL A 114 -2.46 18.58 5.38
C VAL A 114 -3.34 19.14 4.28
N LEU A 115 -4.64 19.30 4.55
CA LEU A 115 -5.59 19.93 3.63
C LEU A 115 -4.96 21.19 3.02
N TYR A 116 -4.79 21.20 1.70
CA TYR A 116 -4.44 22.41 0.97
C TYR A 116 -5.58 23.40 1.16
N ASN A 117 -5.34 24.45 1.94
CA ASN A 117 -6.28 25.53 2.16
C ASN A 117 -5.90 26.70 1.22
N PRO A 118 -6.69 27.02 0.18
CA PRO A 118 -6.32 28.07 -0.77
C PRO A 118 -6.34 29.49 -0.17
N SER A 119 -6.77 29.65 1.08
CA SER A 119 -7.06 30.96 1.69
C SER A 119 -5.98 31.53 2.62
N ASN A 120 -4.83 30.88 2.80
CA ASN A 120 -3.74 31.45 3.60
C ASN A 120 -2.49 31.72 2.75
N GLY A 121 -2.49 32.86 2.06
CA GLY A 121 -1.26 33.61 1.89
C GLY A 121 -0.70 33.93 3.28
N ASN A 122 0.52 33.47 3.57
CA ASN A 122 1.26 33.64 4.83
C ASN A 122 0.66 32.94 6.06
N GLY A 123 1.03 31.67 6.27
CA GLY A 123 0.80 30.99 7.55
C GLY A 123 1.81 29.88 7.78
N ARG A 124 2.65 30.04 8.80
CA ARG A 124 3.67 29.08 9.25
C ARG A 124 3.14 27.65 9.30
N ALA A 125 3.89 26.72 8.71
CA ALA A 125 3.73 25.30 8.97
C ALA A 125 3.85 25.05 10.48
N LEU A 126 2.79 24.52 11.10
CA LEU A 126 2.90 23.96 12.43
C LEU A 126 3.75 22.69 12.32
N GLN A 127 4.91 22.75 12.97
CA GLN A 127 5.83 21.64 13.14
C GLN A 127 5.08 20.44 13.73
N SER A 128 5.00 19.34 13.00
CA SER A 128 4.80 18.03 13.62
C SER A 128 6.10 17.66 14.32
N VAL A 129 6.18 17.99 15.61
CA VAL A 129 7.20 17.48 16.51
C VAL A 129 7.02 15.97 16.58
N THR A 130 7.86 15.21 15.88
CA THR A 130 8.15 13.83 16.25
C THR A 130 9.57 13.84 16.80
N GLN A 131 9.67 13.96 18.12
CA GLN A 131 10.90 13.68 18.84
C GLN A 131 11.26 12.21 18.58
N TYR A 132 12.29 11.96 17.78
CA TYR A 132 13.08 10.74 17.89
C TYR A 132 14.08 10.99 19.02
N GLY A 133 13.86 10.36 20.16
CA GLY A 133 14.86 10.22 21.20
C GLY A 133 15.83 9.10 20.82
N HIS A 134 17.10 9.43 20.70
CA HIS A 134 18.26 8.61 21.05
C HIS A 134 19.43 9.54 21.36
#